data_AF-A0A5E4N1E9-F1
#
_entry.id   AF-A0A5E4N1E9-F1
#
_cell.length_a   1.000
_cell.length_b   1.000
_cell.length_c   1.000
_cell.angle_alpha   90.00
_cell.angle_beta   90.00
_cell.angle_gamma   90.00
#
_symmetry.space_group_name_H-M   'P 1'
#
loop_
_entity.id
_entity.type
_entity.pdbx_description
1 polymer ?
#
loop_
_entity_poly.entity_id
_entity_poly.type
_entity_poly.pdbx_seq_one_letter_code
_entity_poly.pdbx_strand_id
1 'polypeptide(L)'
;MKSLTLVLLVGLAVVIVSVNGAPANDKKIGTSHKLKATSTTTTISPSRKCKSDCPTEFKPICGTDGAKVNLSFGNRCVMEKYNCEHNSKLTQKAEGECPNSKGIRLA
;
A
#
# COMPACT_ATOMS: atom_id res chain seq x y z
N MET A 1 23.38 -51.23 -9.56
CA MET A 1 22.75 -52.01 -10.64
C MET A 1 21.42 -52.53 -10.12
N LYS A 2 20.35 -51.77 -10.41
CA LYS A 2 19.25 -52.17 -11.31
C LYS A 2 18.24 -53.06 -10.59
N SER A 3 17.35 -52.46 -9.79
CA SER A 3 16.02 -53.07 -9.50
C SER A 3 15.08 -52.23 -8.65
N LEU A 4 15.55 -51.20 -7.94
CA LEU A 4 14.67 -50.40 -7.08
C LEU A 4 13.90 -49.29 -7.84
N THR A 5 14.23 -49.07 -9.12
CA THR A 5 13.64 -48.02 -9.96
C THR A 5 12.37 -48.42 -10.70
N LEU A 6 11.85 -49.66 -10.61
CA LEU A 6 10.83 -50.13 -11.57
C LEU A 6 9.50 -50.67 -11.00
N VAL A 7 9.33 -50.83 -9.70
CA VAL A 7 8.09 -51.40 -9.17
C VAL A 7 7.32 -50.32 -8.41
N LEU A 8 6.12 -50.01 -8.94
CA LEU A 8 5.09 -49.10 -8.41
C LEU A 8 5.03 -47.69 -9.01
N LEU A 9 5.08 -47.67 -10.35
CA LEU A 9 4.18 -46.93 -11.22
C LEU A 9 2.65 -47.14 -10.95
N VAL A 10 2.24 -47.58 -9.76
CA VAL A 10 0.81 -47.83 -9.45
C VAL A 10 0.44 -47.07 -8.20
N GLY A 11 0.27 -45.77 -8.39
CA GLY A 11 -0.15 -44.83 -7.35
C GLY A 11 -0.71 -43.56 -7.97
N LEU A 12 -1.50 -43.75 -9.03
CA LEU A 12 -2.43 -42.79 -9.61
C LEU A 12 -3.39 -42.31 -8.51
N ALA A 13 -2.94 -41.40 -7.66
CA ALA A 13 -3.81 -40.51 -6.91
C ALA A 13 -3.59 -39.12 -7.50
N VAL A 14 -4.26 -38.94 -8.64
CA VAL A 14 -4.63 -37.68 -9.24
C VAL A 14 -4.59 -36.55 -8.22
N VAL A 15 -3.69 -35.61 -8.49
CA VAL A 15 -3.69 -34.22 -8.02
C VAL A 15 -5.10 -33.63 -8.15
N ILE A 16 -5.92 -33.78 -7.11
CA ILE A 16 -7.09 -32.94 -6.86
C ILE A 16 -6.65 -31.85 -5.88
N VAL A 17 -5.79 -30.95 -6.35
CA VAL A 17 -5.72 -29.61 -5.78
C VAL A 17 -6.93 -28.87 -6.34
N SER A 18 -8.09 -29.05 -5.72
CA SER A 18 -9.23 -28.18 -5.93
C SER A 18 -8.91 -26.83 -5.30
N VAL A 19 -8.23 -25.97 -6.06
CA VAL A 19 -8.24 -24.52 -5.80
C VAL A 19 -9.66 -24.02 -6.07
N ASN A 20 -10.55 -24.19 -5.10
CA ASN A 20 -11.79 -23.43 -5.06
C ASN A 20 -11.41 -21.99 -4.70
N GLY A 21 -10.96 -21.24 -5.71
CA GLY A 21 -10.76 -19.80 -5.63
C GLY A 21 -12.11 -19.14 -5.38
N ALA A 22 -12.31 -18.67 -4.15
CA ALA A 22 -13.44 -17.84 -3.80
C ALA A 22 -13.42 -16.55 -4.64
N PRO A 23 -14.59 -16.05 -5.08
CA PRO A 23 -14.66 -14.75 -5.73
C PRO A 23 -14.15 -13.69 -4.74
N ALA A 24 -13.15 -12.93 -5.17
CA ALA A 24 -12.85 -11.64 -4.57
C ALA A 24 -14.12 -10.79 -4.73
N ASN A 25 -14.95 -10.78 -3.70
CA ASN A 25 -15.92 -9.72 -3.49
C ASN A 25 -15.07 -8.46 -3.36
N ASP A 26 -15.07 -7.64 -4.42
CA ASP A 26 -14.57 -6.28 -4.38
C ASP A 26 -15.32 -5.59 -3.25
N LYS A 27 -14.67 -5.52 -2.09
CA LYS A 27 -15.12 -4.71 -1.00
C LYS A 27 -14.99 -3.28 -1.51
N LYS A 28 -16.08 -2.77 -2.06
CA LYS A 28 -16.35 -1.35 -2.25
C LYS A 28 -16.15 -0.70 -0.88
N ILE A 29 -14.91 -0.33 -0.57
CA ILE A 29 -14.61 0.46 0.61
C ILE A 29 -15.13 1.84 0.26
N GLY A 30 -16.31 2.08 0.82
CA GLY A 30 -16.96 3.36 0.84
C GLY A 30 -15.95 4.43 1.24
N THR A 31 -16.01 5.50 0.48
CA THR A 31 -15.71 6.87 0.84
C THR A 31 -15.62 7.08 2.36
N SER A 32 -14.40 7.23 2.86
CA SER A 32 -14.12 8.02 4.06
C SER A 32 -12.75 8.68 3.95
N HIS A 33 -12.51 9.31 2.80
CA HIS A 33 -12.07 10.68 2.94
C HIS A 33 -13.29 11.43 3.46
N LYS A 34 -13.23 11.85 4.72
CA LYS A 34 -13.94 13.03 5.20
C LYS A 34 -13.45 14.19 4.33
N LEU A 35 -13.92 14.27 3.09
CA LEU A 35 -13.84 15.48 2.30
C LEU A 35 -14.66 16.47 3.11
N LYS A 36 -13.96 17.37 3.80
CA LYS A 36 -14.56 18.62 4.25
C LYS A 36 -15.02 19.31 2.97
N ALA A 37 -16.29 19.10 2.64
CA ALA A 37 -16.91 19.64 1.45
C ALA A 37 -16.94 21.16 1.58
N THR A 38 -16.12 21.82 0.76
CA THR A 38 -16.22 23.23 0.38
C THR A 38 -15.43 23.31 -0.93
N SER A 39 -15.94 23.49 -2.13
CA SER A 39 -17.28 23.55 -2.73
C SER A 39 -17.10 23.28 -4.24
N THR A 40 -18.19 22.95 -4.92
CA THR A 40 -18.45 23.21 -6.36
C THR A 40 -18.00 22.17 -7.40
N THR A 41 -18.99 21.33 -7.74
CA THR A 41 -19.39 20.76 -9.04
C THR A 41 -18.58 21.13 -10.30
N THR A 42 -17.96 20.13 -10.95
CA THR A 42 -18.07 19.83 -12.41
C THR A 42 -17.40 18.49 -12.70
N THR A 43 -18.13 17.59 -13.34
CA THR A 43 -17.69 16.28 -13.82
C THR A 43 -16.81 16.41 -15.07
N ILE A 44 -15.50 16.58 -14.86
CA ILE A 44 -14.41 16.16 -15.77
C ILE A 44 -13.30 15.70 -14.84
N SER A 45 -12.83 14.46 -14.99
CA SER A 45 -11.81 13.83 -14.13
C SER A 45 -10.68 14.84 -13.84
N PRO A 46 -10.58 15.36 -12.60
CA PRO A 46 -9.54 16.33 -12.29
C PRO A 46 -8.25 15.55 -12.38
N SER A 47 -7.33 15.97 -13.25
CA SER A 47 -5.92 15.69 -13.06
C SER A 47 -5.64 15.97 -11.58
N ARG A 48 -5.39 14.92 -10.79
CA ARG A 48 -5.36 15.01 -9.33
C ARG A 48 -4.22 15.93 -8.95
N LYS A 49 -4.52 17.23 -8.79
CA LYS A 49 -3.55 18.21 -8.33
C LYS A 49 -3.22 17.85 -6.89
N CYS A 50 -1.95 17.52 -6.66
CA CYS A 50 -1.45 17.24 -5.33
C CYS A 50 -1.42 18.50 -4.50
N LYS A 51 -1.51 18.32 -3.18
CA LYS A 51 -1.41 19.44 -2.23
C LYS A 51 -0.04 20.10 -2.39
N SER A 52 -0.01 21.41 -2.64
CA SER A 52 1.24 22.17 -2.80
C SER A 52 1.91 22.46 -1.48
N ASP A 53 1.12 22.82 -0.47
CA ASP A 53 1.61 23.38 0.78
C ASP A 53 1.32 22.48 1.97
N CYS A 54 2.36 22.29 2.79
CA CYS A 54 2.26 21.61 4.08
C CYS A 54 2.75 22.53 5.21
N PRO A 55 2.16 22.41 6.41
CA PRO A 55 2.65 23.16 7.56
C PRO A 55 4.10 22.78 7.87
N THR A 56 4.86 23.73 8.40
CA THR A 56 6.25 23.54 8.84
C THR A 56 6.36 22.89 10.22
N GLU A 57 5.22 22.58 10.86
CA GLU A 57 5.19 21.87 12.14
C GLU A 57 5.88 20.50 12.01
N PHE A 58 6.88 20.28 12.85
CA PHE A 58 7.65 19.05 12.88
C PHE A 58 6.99 18.03 13.81
N LYS A 59 6.26 17.10 13.21
CA LYS A 59 5.64 15.93 13.85
C LYS A 59 6.02 14.69 13.05
N PRO A 60 7.27 14.19 13.22
CA PRO A 60 7.81 13.15 12.36
C PRO A 60 6.96 11.88 12.39
N ILE A 61 6.82 11.24 11.24
CA ILE A 61 6.12 9.97 11.10
C ILE A 61 6.87 8.99 10.20
N CYS A 62 6.70 7.70 10.48
CA CYS A 62 7.24 6.61 9.68
C CYS A 62 6.14 6.08 8.76
N GLY A 63 6.31 6.23 7.44
CA GLY A 63 5.39 5.74 6.41
C GLY A 63 5.84 4.42 5.78
N THR A 64 4.91 3.50 5.52
CA THR A 64 5.18 2.20 4.86
C THR A 64 4.08 1.81 3.87
N ASP A 65 4.39 1.00 2.88
CA ASP A 65 3.43 0.42 1.92
C ASP A 65 2.97 -1.00 2.30
N GLY A 66 3.38 -1.51 3.46
CA GLY A 66 2.94 -2.82 3.97
C GLY A 66 4.06 -3.77 4.38
N ALA A 67 5.33 -3.50 4.07
CA ALA A 67 6.47 -4.16 4.74
C ALA A 67 7.85 -3.65 4.31
N LYS A 68 8.03 -3.31 3.02
CA LYS A 68 9.37 -3.20 2.42
C LYS A 68 9.88 -1.77 2.36
N VAL A 69 8.98 -0.79 2.24
CA VAL A 69 9.35 0.62 2.21
C VAL A 69 9.13 1.23 3.60
N ASN A 70 10.12 1.94 4.12
CA ASN A 70 10.01 2.73 5.34
C ASN A 70 10.62 4.11 5.04
N LEU A 71 9.77 5.14 4.96
CA LEU A 71 10.17 6.52 4.66
C LEU A 71 9.75 7.44 5.80
N SER A 72 10.66 8.29 6.26
CA SER A 72 10.40 9.29 7.29
C SER A 72 9.88 10.58 6.67
N PHE A 73 8.82 11.14 7.27
CA PHE A 73 8.22 12.41 6.84
C PHE A 73 8.12 13.37 8.02
N GLY A 74 8.38 14.66 7.79
CA GLY A 74 8.34 15.73 8.79
C GLY A 74 6.97 15.92 9.42
N ASN A 75 5.91 15.59 8.68
CA ASN A 75 4.56 15.42 9.19
C ASN A 75 3.68 14.62 8.21
N ARG A 76 2.44 14.37 8.62
CA ARG A 76 1.42 13.67 7.84
C ARG A 76 1.10 14.33 6.51
N CYS A 77 1.07 15.66 6.44
CA CYS A 77 0.78 16.36 5.20
C CYS A 77 1.84 16.05 4.13
N VAL A 78 3.12 16.05 4.52
CA VAL A 78 4.22 15.74 3.59
C VAL A 78 4.10 14.31 3.06
N MET A 79 3.71 13.34 3.89
CA MET A 79 3.45 11.96 3.44
C MET A 79 2.27 11.88 2.46
N GLU A 80 1.17 12.60 2.73
CA GLU A 80 0.00 12.64 1.85
C GLU A 80 0.31 13.29 0.50
N LYS A 81 1.10 14.37 0.50
CA LYS A 81 1.63 15.02 -0.71
C LYS A 81 2.50 14.04 -1.51
N TYR A 82 3.44 13.37 -0.85
CA TYR A 82 4.29 12.35 -1.47
C TYR A 82 3.47 11.23 -2.11
N ASN A 83 2.47 10.71 -1.40
CA ASN A 83 1.58 9.68 -1.93
C ASN A 83 0.87 10.13 -3.20
N CYS A 84 0.40 11.39 -3.23
CA CYS A 84 -0.22 11.95 -4.41
C CYS A 84 0.76 12.09 -5.57
N GLU A 85 1.92 12.71 -5.34
CA GLU A 85 2.91 13.04 -6.39
C GLU A 85 3.53 11.78 -7.01
N HIS A 86 3.73 10.74 -6.18
CA HIS A 86 4.38 9.51 -6.59
C HIS A 86 3.40 8.35 -6.84
N ASN A 87 2.09 8.61 -6.85
CA ASN A 87 1.04 7.57 -6.92
C ASN A 87 1.27 6.42 -5.91
N SER A 88 1.85 6.75 -4.76
CA SER A 88 2.17 5.82 -3.68
C SER A 88 1.01 5.73 -2.69
N LYS A 89 0.98 4.65 -1.90
CA LYS A 89 -0.06 4.41 -0.88
C LYS A 89 0.57 4.13 0.48
N LEU A 90 1.52 4.96 0.89
CA LEU A 90 2.15 4.85 2.19
C LEU A 90 1.13 5.14 3.29
N THR A 91 1.08 4.28 4.29
CA THR A 91 0.33 4.47 5.53
C THR A 91 1.30 4.75 6.66
N GLN A 92 0.85 5.51 7.66
CA GLN A 92 1.65 5.72 8.85
C GLN A 92 1.77 4.39 9.62
N LYS A 93 2.99 3.92 9.78
CA LYS A 93 3.36 2.74 10.56
C LYS A 93 3.58 3.09 12.04
N ALA A 94 4.21 4.23 12.30
CA ALA A 94 4.56 4.69 13.64
C ALA A 94 4.64 6.23 13.69
N GLU A 95 4.54 6.78 14.89
CA GLU A 95 5.01 8.12 15.19
C GLU A 95 6.55 8.13 15.25
N GLY A 96 7.17 9.28 14.95
CA GLY A 96 8.61 9.40 14.84
C GLY A 96 9.16 8.93 13.49
N GLU A 97 10.47 9.04 13.33
CA GLU A 97 11.18 8.60 12.11
C GLU A 97 11.23 7.08 11.99
N CYS A 98 11.36 6.57 10.75
CA CYS A 98 11.56 5.15 10.55
C CYS A 98 12.93 4.69 11.06
N PRO A 99 13.03 3.50 11.69
CA PRO A 99 14.31 2.92 12.05
C PRO A 99 15.15 2.67 10.79
N ASN A 100 16.43 3.06 10.83
CA ASN A 100 17.37 2.97 9.71
C ASN A 100 16.95 3.79 8.47
N SER A 101 16.16 4.85 8.63
CA SER A 101 15.87 5.77 7.52
C SER A 101 17.11 6.56 7.12
N LYS A 102 17.28 6.83 5.82
CA LYS A 102 18.41 7.63 5.30
C LYS A 102 18.18 9.15 5.40
N GLY A 103 17.14 9.58 6.12
CA GLY A 103 16.77 10.98 6.28
C GLY A 103 15.26 11.20 6.30
N ILE A 104 14.87 12.47 6.47
CA ILE A 104 13.49 12.92 6.62
C ILE A 104 13.07 13.86 5.49
N ARG A 105 11.86 13.65 4.95
CA ARG A 105 11.24 14.54 3.96
C ARG A 105 10.44 15.63 4.66
N LEU A 106 10.78 16.89 4.44
CA LEU A 106 10.08 18.05 5.03
C LEU A 106 9.10 18.68 4.03
N ALA A 107 8.35 19.69 4.49
CA ALA A 107 7.37 20.45 3.70
C ALA A 107 8.04 21.23 2.56
#